data_AF-A0A3A0E2N7-F1
#
_entry.id   AF-A0A3A0E2N7-F1
#
_cell.length_a   1.000
_cell.length_b   1.000
_cell.length_c   1.000
_cell.angle_alpha   90.00
_cell.angle_beta   90.00
_cell.angle_gamma   90.00
#
_symmetry.space_group_name_H-M   'P 1'
#
loop_
_entity.id
_entity.type
_entity.pdbx_description
1 polymer ?
#
loop_
_entity_poly.entity_id
_entity_poly.type
_entity_poly.pdbx_seq_one_letter_code
_entity_poly.pdbx_strand_id
1 'polypeptide(L)' 'MLTESEVTRSWQKLFKGGVFDDGNFEKAEALLDELRPTSPLRHRLMSELEELRQLHAEKVQA' A
#
# COMPACT_ATOMS: atom_id res chain seq x y z
N MET A 1 -8.46 11.50 7.92
CA MET A 1 -7.91 10.70 9.03
C MET A 1 -8.73 9.43 9.23
N LEU A 2 -8.34 8.36 8.55
CA LEU A 2 -8.97 7.04 8.67
C LEU A 2 -8.45 6.29 9.90
N THR A 3 -9.21 5.31 10.38
CA THR A 3 -8.72 4.36 11.38
C THR A 3 -7.84 3.28 10.75
N GLU A 4 -6.97 2.67 11.56
CA GLU A 4 -6.12 1.57 11.14
C GLU A 4 -6.92 0.39 10.54
N SER A 5 -8.10 0.12 11.09
CA SER A 5 -9.00 -0.92 10.57
C SER A 5 -9.59 -0.60 9.21
N GLU A 6 -9.94 0.66 8.95
CA GLU A 6 -10.45 1.11 7.65
C GLU A 6 -9.36 1.08 6.57
N VAL A 7 -8.14 1.48 6.93
CA VAL A 7 -6.99 1.43 6.03
C VAL A 7 -6.62 -0.03 5.72
N THR A 8 -6.60 -0.91 6.72
CA THR A 8 -6.34 -2.34 6.50
C THR A 8 -7.36 -2.96 5.51
N ARG A 9 -8.65 -2.65 5.69
CA ARG A 9 -9.70 -3.13 4.77
C ARG A 9 -9.53 -2.58 3.35
N SER A 10 -9.16 -1.31 3.22
CA SER A 10 -8.98 -0.66 1.92
C SER A 10 -7.72 -1.18 1.21
N TRP A 11 -6.63 -1.36 1.95
CA TRP A 11 -5.39 -1.99 1.50
C TRP A 11 -5.63 -3.41 0.97
N GLN A 12 -6.31 -4.25 1.76
CA GLN A 12 -6.65 -5.60 1.35
C GLN A 12 -7.51 -5.60 0.08
N LYS A 13 -8.49 -4.71 -0.05
CA LYS A 13 -9.31 -4.60 -1.27
C LYS A 13 -8.49 -4.20 -2.49
N LEU A 14 -7.54 -3.28 -2.30
CA LEU A 14 -6.70 -2.72 -3.36
C LEU A 14 -5.75 -3.78 -3.93
N PHE A 15 -5.17 -4.62 -3.07
CA PHE A 15 -4.26 -5.70 -3.50
C PHE A 15 -4.91 -7.09 -3.62
N LYS A 16 -6.22 -7.23 -3.34
CA LYS A 16 -6.93 -8.53 -3.36
C LYS A 16 -6.80 -9.28 -4.69
N GLY A 17 -6.73 -8.54 -5.79
CA GLY A 17 -6.65 -9.11 -7.14
C GLY A 17 -5.25 -9.55 -7.57
N GLY A 18 -4.21 -9.31 -6.74
CA GLY A 18 -2.82 -9.52 -7.16
C GLY A 18 -2.39 -8.62 -8.32
N VAL A 19 -3.13 -7.53 -8.56
CA VAL A 19 -2.81 -6.53 -9.56
C VAL A 19 -1.96 -5.47 -8.88
N PHE A 20 -0.67 -5.51 -9.16
CA PHE A 20 0.30 -4.52 -8.70
C PHE A 20 0.60 -3.63 -9.89
N ASP A 21 -0.13 -2.53 -10.01
CA ASP A 21 0.08 -1.52 -11.05
C ASP A 21 0.36 -0.16 -10.39
N ASP A 22 0.89 0.78 -11.17
CA ASP A 22 1.24 2.12 -10.68
C ASP A 22 0.03 2.85 -10.07
N GLY A 23 -1.17 2.65 -10.61
CA GLY A 23 -2.39 3.26 -10.10
C GLY A 23 -2.84 2.71 -8.73
N ASN A 24 -2.58 1.43 -8.45
CA ASN A 24 -2.80 0.82 -7.15
C ASN A 24 -1.74 1.31 -6.15
N PHE A 25 -0.49 1.45 -6.57
CA PHE A 25 0.55 2.02 -5.72
C PHE A 25 0.24 3.48 -5.31
N GLU A 26 -0.17 4.33 -6.24
CA GLU A 26 -0.59 5.71 -5.93
C GLU A 26 -1.78 5.76 -4.96
N LYS A 27 -2.79 4.92 -5.16
CA LYS A 27 -3.94 4.82 -4.26
C LYS A 27 -3.54 4.31 -2.87
N ALA A 28 -2.57 3.40 -2.80
CA ALA A 28 -2.04 2.90 -1.54
C ALA A 28 -1.29 4.01 -0.78
N GLU A 29 -0.48 4.82 -1.45
CA GLU A 29 0.18 5.99 -0.83
C GLU A 29 -0.82 7.00 -0.29
N ALA A 30 -1.82 7.36 -1.10
CA ALA A 30 -2.89 8.26 -0.67
C ALA A 30 -3.65 7.72 0.55
N LEU A 31 -3.85 6.39 0.63
CA LEU A 31 -4.47 5.74 1.78
C LEU A 31 -3.59 5.80 3.04
N LEU A 32 -2.26 5.73 2.89
CA LEU A 32 -1.32 5.85 4.01
C LEU A 32 -1.16 7.28 4.51
N ASP A 33 -1.36 8.28 3.65
CA ASP A 33 -1.38 9.69 4.05
C ASP A 33 -2.63 10.07 4.85
N GLU A 34 -3.71 9.30 4.72
CA GLU A 34 -4.88 9.40 5.59
C GLU A 34 -4.65 8.84 7.01
N LEU A 35 -3.56 8.11 7.25
CA LEU A 35 -3.16 7.68 8.59
C LEU A 35 -2.34 8.75 9.31
N ARG A 36 -2.43 8.75 10.64
CA ARG A 36 -1.55 9.60 11.45
C ARG A 36 -0.08 9.25 11.17
N PRO A 37 0.82 10.23 11.03
CA PRO A 37 2.25 9.98 10.77
C PRO A 37 2.91 9.09 11.83
N THR A 38 2.41 9.11 13.07
CA THR A 38 2.88 8.30 14.20
C THR A 38 2.23 6.93 14.30
N SER A 39 1.36 6.54 13.36
CA SER A 39 0.73 5.22 13.35
C SER A 39 1.75 4.14 13.02
N PRO A 40 1.90 3.10 13.85
CA PRO A 40 2.76 1.97 13.53
C PRO A 40 2.30 1.22 12.28
N LEU A 41 1.00 1.19 12.01
CA LEU A 41 0.46 0.59 10.80
C LEU A 41 0.93 1.33 9.54
N ARG A 42 1.01 2.66 9.59
CA ARG A 42 1.50 3.47 8.47
C ARG A 42 2.92 3.06 8.08
N HIS A 43 3.82 2.98 9.06
CA HIS A 43 5.21 2.56 8.82
C HIS A 43 5.29 1.16 8.23
N ARG A 44 4.54 0.21 8.79
CA ARG A 44 4.51 -1.17 8.31
C ARG A 44 4.05 -1.24 6.85
N LEU A 45 2.90 -0.64 6.53
CA LEU A 45 2.33 -0.69 5.19
C LEU A 45 3.18 0.08 4.17
N MET A 46 3.88 1.13 4.59
CA MET A 46 4.81 1.86 3.73
C MET A 46 6.00 0.98 3.32
N SER A 47 6.56 0.20 4.25
CA SER A 47 7.59 -0.79 3.93
C SER A 47 7.06 -1.91 3.02
N GLU A 48 5.87 -2.45 3.33
CA GLU A 48 5.23 -3.44 2.44
C GLU A 48 5.00 -2.88 1.02
N LEU A 49 4.64 -1.60 0.89
CA LEU A 49 4.46 -0.95 -0.41
C LEU A 49 5.75 -0.92 -1.22
N GLU A 50 6.86 -0.58 -0.57
CA GLU A 50 8.16 -0.47 -1.22
C GLU A 50 8.65 -1.83 -1.70
N GLU A 51 8.47 -2.89 -0.89
CA GLU A 51 8.74 -4.28 -1.30
C GLU A 51 7.88 -4.69 -2.50
N LEU A 52 6.58 -4.37 -2.50
CA LEU A 52 5.69 -4.67 -3.62
C LEU A 52 6.10 -3.93 -4.90
N ARG A 53 6.54 -2.66 -4.80
CA ARG A 53 7.07 -1.89 -5.93
C ARG A 53 8.35 -2.52 -6.49
N GLN A 54 9.26 -2.96 -5.63
CA GLN A 54 10.49 -3.64 -6.04
C GLN A 54 10.17 -4.95 -6.76
N LEU A 55 9.31 -5.80 -6.18
CA LEU A 55 8.88 -7.06 -6.80
C LEU A 55 8.18 -6.84 -8.14
N HIS A 56 7.36 -5.80 -8.26
CA HIS A 56 6.73 -5.42 -9.52
C HIS A 56 7.79 -4.98 -10.55
N ALA A 57 8.74 -4.12 -10.16
CA ALA A 57 9.81 -3.67 -11.04
C ALA A 57 10.69 -4.83 -11.52
N GLU A 58 11.05 -5.77 -10.64
CA GLU A 58 11.78 -6.99 -11.00
C GLU A 58 10.99 -7.84 -11.99
N LYS A 59 9.68 -8.02 -11.76
CA LYS A 59 8.81 -8.81 -12.64
C LYS A 59 8.59 -8.17 -14.01
N VAL A 60 8.56 -6.84 -14.10
CA VAL A 60 8.44 -6.12 -15.37
C VAL A 60 9.74 -6.15 -16.18
N GLN A 61 10.89 -6.29 -15.52
CA GLN A 61 12.21 -6.35 -16.17
C GLN A 61 12.65 -7.77 -16.59
N ALA A 62 11.95 -8.82 -16.15
CA ALA A 62 12.23 -10.22 -16.49
C ALA A 62 11.45 -10.71 -17.72
#